data_AF-A0A959KCK4-F1
#
_entry.id   AF-A0A959KCK4-F1
#
_cell.length_a   1.000
_cell.length_b   1.000
_cell.length_c   1.000
_cell.angle_alpha   90.00
_cell.angle_beta   90.00
_cell.angle_gamma   90.00
#
_symmetry.space_group_name_H-M   'P 1'
#
loop_
_entity.id
_entity.type
_entity.pdbx_description
1 polymer ?
#
loop_
_entity_poly.entity_id
_entity_poly.type
_entity_poly.pdbx_seq_one_letter_code
_entity_poly.pdbx_strand_id
1 'polypeptide(L)'
;MRIVYRLMTKNNRVPANNLMACLFLWGLLSPLPAISQVDLIPNLWKEALDQTILLRNEGHLLPIQHLESTRIKYLSLGMDDRTVKDYLSRYTLIEDGPEGTTPFPAVKATSTFDKTWTQTAQIIAVNMNVLNASMLEQIRQIALKGPTVMLAFGSASSWTHQQLPEALAAIVWVPGDLPEQQAVAAQLVFGGVAVNNTLNFDLNNEFRAGAGLKSDPVIRLGYAPPAYVHMDRSLLADSIQAIARQSLDAHAFPGMQVLVAKDGYVVYHEAFGHQTYSATTPLDRSDIYDFASVTKVTAGLPCLMQFHDQGRLPLDAPLQDFWPSLKHSDKADIPLREVLAHNARLIPYITFWQTAKKKNGNWRTHTFKQDSSTRYNIWITDSLWLYKNYQKKIVKAIKKSAFNPKPGYVYSGLLFLMIPEFVQRMTGLPFDEYVRKTFYRPLGAYTLTHRPYEYFPLDRIVPTENDTFFRHEQVHGSVHDENAAMMGGVSSNAGLFGNANDLAKLAEMYLQFGTYGGQRFISDSTFQEFTRCQYCNEGNRRGLGFDKPLIEYDPKTSSVSAEASPASFGHSGYTGTFFWVDPTYHLVYIFFSNRVYPTRLSTGIYNLNVRPRIQDAIYKSFINKS
;
A
#
# COMPACT_ATOMS: atom_id res chain seq x y z
N MET A 1 44.87 42.29 2.80
CA MET A 1 44.79 41.22 1.76
C MET A 1 45.76 41.39 0.59
N ARG A 2 45.78 42.51 -0.16
CA ARG A 2 46.63 42.66 -1.38
C ARG A 2 48.16 42.64 -1.15
N ILE A 3 48.64 43.00 0.05
CA ILE A 3 50.09 43.03 0.36
C ILE A 3 50.63 41.64 0.78
N VAL A 4 49.83 40.87 1.52
CA VAL A 4 50.19 39.49 1.93
C VAL A 4 50.14 38.52 0.75
N TYR A 5 49.19 38.70 -0.17
CA TYR A 5 49.09 37.90 -1.39
C TYR A 5 50.30 38.11 -2.33
N ARG A 6 50.83 39.34 -2.42
CA ARG A 6 52.00 39.66 -3.28
C ARG A 6 53.34 39.14 -2.74
N LEU A 7 53.47 38.91 -1.43
CA LEU A 7 54.71 38.40 -0.84
C LEU A 7 54.82 36.87 -0.93
N MET A 8 53.71 36.14 -0.97
CA MET A 8 53.73 34.67 -0.99
C MET A 8 53.72 34.05 -2.40
N THR A 9 53.28 34.77 -3.43
CA THR A 9 53.29 34.26 -4.82
C THR A 9 54.63 34.42 -5.54
N LYS A 10 55.64 35.08 -4.93
CA LYS A 10 56.94 35.32 -5.58
C LYS A 10 57.94 34.15 -5.48
N ASN A 11 57.67 33.13 -4.66
CA ASN A 11 58.62 32.04 -4.36
C ASN A 11 58.09 30.60 -4.63
N ASN A 12 57.07 30.42 -5.47
CA ASN A 12 56.70 29.12 -6.07
C ASN A 12 56.63 27.90 -5.12
N ARG A 13 56.11 28.06 -3.91
CA ARG A 13 55.84 26.93 -3.01
C ARG A 13 54.43 27.06 -2.46
N VAL A 14 53.54 26.16 -2.92
CA VAL A 14 52.16 25.81 -2.45
C VAL A 14 51.05 26.06 -3.52
N PRO A 15 50.28 25.01 -3.92
CA PRO A 15 49.12 25.15 -4.82
C PRO A 15 47.90 25.82 -4.16
N ALA A 16 47.08 26.52 -4.95
CA ALA A 16 45.95 27.35 -4.50
C ALA A 16 44.92 26.63 -3.60
N ASN A 17 44.72 25.32 -3.76
CA ASN A 17 43.75 24.56 -2.98
C ASN A 17 44.15 24.39 -1.50
N ASN A 18 45.44 24.52 -1.16
CA ASN A 18 45.90 24.44 0.24
C ASN A 18 45.82 25.78 0.99
N LEU A 19 45.63 26.90 0.28
CA LEU A 19 45.54 28.22 0.92
C LEU A 19 44.18 28.43 1.61
N MET A 20 43.12 27.84 1.05
CA MET A 20 41.75 27.93 1.57
C MET A 20 41.58 27.11 2.86
N ALA A 21 42.24 25.96 2.95
CA ALA A 21 42.28 25.12 4.15
C ALA A 21 43.05 25.79 5.32
N CYS A 22 44.15 26.49 5.04
CA CYS A 22 44.91 27.21 6.06
C CYS A 22 44.16 28.43 6.64
N LEU A 23 43.31 29.09 5.85
CA LEU A 23 42.50 30.23 6.33
C LEU A 23 41.35 29.80 7.25
N PHE A 24 40.84 28.57 7.10
CA PHE A 24 39.85 27.97 8.02
C PHE A 24 40.47 27.60 9.37
N LEU A 25 41.70 27.11 9.39
CA LEU A 25 42.43 26.75 10.62
C LEU A 25 42.86 27.95 11.48
N TRP A 26 42.82 29.17 10.94
CA TRP A 26 43.21 30.41 11.63
C TRP A 26 42.03 31.32 12.02
N GLY A 27 40.78 30.87 11.87
CA GLY A 27 39.61 31.55 12.40
C GLY A 27 39.26 32.91 11.74
N LEU A 28 39.76 33.19 10.53
CA LEU A 28 39.56 34.46 9.83
C LEU A 28 38.39 34.46 8.83
N LEU A 29 37.65 33.36 8.72
CA LEU A 29 36.41 33.25 7.94
C LEU A 29 35.33 32.60 8.80
N SER A 30 34.22 33.31 9.02
CA SER A 30 32.99 32.71 9.53
C SER A 30 32.53 31.64 8.52
N PRO A 31 32.11 30.45 8.96
CA PRO A 31 31.48 29.51 8.05
C PRO A 31 30.23 30.19 7.47
N LEU A 32 30.11 30.24 6.14
CA LEU A 32 28.81 30.42 5.51
C LEU A 32 27.87 29.37 6.13
N PRO A 33 26.61 29.72 6.46
CA PRO A 33 25.70 28.73 7.02
C PRO A 33 25.63 27.57 6.04
N ALA A 34 25.99 26.38 6.52
CA ALA A 34 25.76 25.16 5.76
C ALA A 34 24.24 25.08 5.56
N ILE A 35 23.77 25.37 4.36
CA ILE A 35 22.41 25.00 3.96
C ILE A 35 22.38 23.49 4.17
N SER A 36 21.60 23.06 5.15
CA SER A 36 21.48 21.65 5.45
C SER A 36 20.98 20.97 4.18
N GLN A 37 21.51 19.78 3.81
CA GLN A 37 20.93 18.99 2.71
C GLN A 37 19.41 18.75 2.90
N VAL A 38 18.91 18.91 4.13
CA VAL A 38 17.51 18.76 4.53
C VAL A 38 16.61 19.87 3.95
N ASP A 39 17.12 21.09 3.72
CA ASP A 39 16.35 22.23 3.18
C ASP A 39 16.34 22.30 1.63
N LEU A 40 17.15 21.48 0.96
CA LEU A 40 17.25 21.46 -0.51
C LEU A 40 16.18 20.57 -1.16
N ILE A 41 15.80 19.45 -0.53
CA ILE A 41 14.93 18.42 -1.15
C ILE A 41 13.55 18.96 -1.57
N PRO A 42 12.82 19.74 -0.75
CA PRO A 42 11.54 20.31 -1.19
C PRO A 42 11.66 21.26 -2.39
N ASN A 43 12.75 22.03 -2.43
CA ASN A 43 13.02 22.95 -3.54
C ASN A 43 13.36 22.17 -4.82
N LEU A 44 14.18 21.12 -4.72
CA LEU A 44 14.50 20.23 -5.85
C LEU A 44 13.26 19.50 -6.39
N TRP A 45 12.35 19.07 -5.51
CA TRP A 45 11.08 18.45 -5.93
C TRP A 45 10.20 19.42 -6.72
N LYS A 46 10.05 20.65 -6.20
CA LYS A 46 9.28 21.69 -6.87
C LYS A 46 9.92 22.11 -8.18
N GLU A 47 11.24 22.29 -8.22
CA GLU A 47 11.99 22.55 -9.44
C GLU A 47 11.82 21.44 -10.47
N ALA A 48 11.85 20.17 -10.06
CA ALA A 48 11.59 19.03 -10.94
C ALA A 48 10.19 19.08 -11.55
N LEU A 49 9.15 19.42 -10.77
CA LEU A 49 7.80 19.65 -11.26
C LEU A 49 7.73 20.81 -12.26
N ASP A 50 8.33 21.96 -11.91
CA ASP A 50 8.30 23.19 -12.71
C ASP A 50 9.12 23.06 -14.01
N GLN A 51 10.08 22.12 -14.07
CA GLN A 51 10.93 21.86 -15.22
C GLN A 51 10.48 20.69 -16.10
N THR A 52 9.58 19.83 -15.62
CA THR A 52 9.09 18.69 -16.39
C THR A 52 8.07 19.16 -17.43
N ILE A 53 8.28 18.79 -18.70
CA ILE A 53 7.43 19.20 -19.82
C ILE A 53 6.88 17.97 -20.55
N LEU A 54 5.57 17.90 -20.72
CA LEU A 54 4.92 16.93 -21.59
C LEU A 54 4.94 17.46 -23.03
N LEU A 55 5.80 16.91 -23.88
CA LEU A 55 5.99 17.39 -25.26
C LEU A 55 5.00 16.75 -26.23
N ARG A 56 4.60 15.49 -25.97
CA ARG A 56 3.67 14.73 -26.82
C ARG A 56 2.81 13.80 -25.97
N ASN A 57 1.53 13.65 -26.33
CA ASN A 57 0.60 12.70 -25.71
C ASN A 57 -0.51 12.28 -26.70
N GLU A 58 -0.12 11.56 -27.75
CA GLU A 58 -1.04 11.09 -28.78
C GLU A 58 -2.06 10.10 -28.22
N GLY A 59 -3.31 10.25 -28.68
CA GLY A 59 -4.42 9.40 -28.23
C GLY A 59 -4.74 9.52 -26.73
N HIS A 60 -4.23 10.54 -26.04
CA HIS A 60 -4.35 10.69 -24.58
C HIS A 60 -3.83 9.45 -23.81
N LEU A 61 -2.69 8.89 -24.23
CA LEU A 61 -2.09 7.73 -23.58
C LEU A 61 -1.74 7.97 -22.10
N LEU A 62 -1.25 9.16 -21.77
CA LEU A 62 -0.94 9.56 -20.40
C LEU A 62 -2.13 10.33 -19.78
N PRO A 63 -2.51 10.02 -18.53
CA PRO A 63 -1.97 8.95 -17.68
C PRO A 63 -2.42 7.56 -18.16
N ILE A 64 -1.57 6.54 -18.01
CA ILE A 64 -1.93 5.17 -18.36
C ILE A 64 -3.07 4.69 -17.44
N GLN A 65 -4.18 4.26 -18.05
CA GLN A 65 -5.37 3.74 -17.39
C GLN A 65 -5.51 2.22 -17.58
N HIS A 66 -6.54 1.61 -16.98
CA HIS A 66 -6.84 0.18 -17.09
C HIS A 66 -5.65 -0.72 -16.70
N LEU A 67 -5.10 -0.50 -15.50
CA LEU A 67 -3.91 -1.21 -15.00
C LEU A 67 -4.14 -2.71 -14.80
N GLU A 68 -5.39 -3.14 -14.75
CA GLU A 68 -5.83 -4.53 -14.68
C GLU A 68 -5.69 -5.29 -16.00
N SER A 69 -5.74 -4.58 -17.14
CA SER A 69 -5.69 -5.17 -18.49
C SER A 69 -4.48 -4.72 -19.31
N THR A 70 -3.66 -3.83 -18.77
CA THR A 70 -2.48 -3.28 -19.45
C THR A 70 -1.20 -3.90 -18.91
N ARG A 71 -0.48 -4.61 -19.78
CA ARG A 71 0.89 -5.06 -19.54
C ARG A 71 1.85 -3.87 -19.71
N ILE A 72 2.64 -3.55 -18.69
CA ILE A 72 3.61 -2.45 -18.75
C ILE A 72 5.02 -3.00 -18.86
N LYS A 73 5.73 -2.61 -19.92
CA LYS A 73 7.12 -2.97 -20.15
C LYS A 73 8.03 -1.76 -19.97
N TYR A 74 9.22 -1.98 -19.44
CA TYR A 74 10.16 -0.90 -19.13
C TYR A 74 11.57 -1.19 -19.65
N LEU A 75 12.22 -0.16 -20.19
CA LEU A 75 13.61 -0.18 -20.61
C LEU A 75 14.33 1.11 -20.20
N SER A 76 15.54 0.99 -19.66
CA SER A 76 16.44 2.13 -19.43
C SER A 76 17.60 2.12 -20.42
N LEU A 77 17.97 3.30 -20.91
CA LEU A 77 19.06 3.50 -21.87
C LEU A 77 19.99 4.63 -21.40
N GLY A 78 21.21 4.27 -20.99
CA GLY A 78 22.29 5.24 -20.71
C GLY A 78 22.16 6.03 -19.40
N MET A 79 21.35 5.55 -18.45
CA MET A 79 21.19 6.16 -17.11
C MET A 79 21.10 5.13 -15.99
N ASP A 80 21.40 5.58 -14.77
CA ASP A 80 20.95 4.92 -13.56
C ASP A 80 19.43 5.13 -13.41
N ASP A 81 18.69 4.04 -13.38
CA ASP A 81 17.24 4.01 -13.42
C ASP A 81 16.58 3.55 -12.12
N ARG A 82 17.36 3.39 -11.04
CA ARG A 82 16.84 2.91 -9.76
C ARG A 82 15.64 3.73 -9.29
N THR A 83 15.68 5.05 -9.46
CA THR A 83 14.56 5.94 -9.07
C THR A 83 13.36 5.79 -10.01
N VAL A 84 13.58 5.79 -11.34
CA VAL A 84 12.48 5.54 -12.29
C VAL A 84 11.79 4.21 -11.99
N LYS A 85 12.56 3.12 -11.84
CA LYS A 85 12.04 1.79 -11.53
C LYS A 85 11.25 1.76 -10.23
N ASP A 86 11.80 2.32 -9.16
CA ASP A 86 11.12 2.41 -7.87
C ASP A 86 9.75 3.11 -8.02
N TYR A 87 9.70 4.31 -8.61
CA TYR A 87 8.46 5.06 -8.73
C TYR A 87 7.44 4.44 -9.69
N LEU A 88 7.86 3.83 -10.80
CA LEU A 88 6.94 3.09 -11.68
C LEU A 88 6.32 1.90 -10.93
N SER A 89 7.12 1.15 -10.16
CA SER A 89 6.68 -0.02 -9.41
C SER A 89 5.67 0.29 -8.30
N ARG A 90 5.60 1.55 -7.86
CA ARG A 90 4.61 2.00 -6.89
C ARG A 90 3.20 2.03 -7.45
N TYR A 91 3.00 2.09 -8.77
CA TYR A 91 1.68 2.17 -9.39
C TYR A 91 1.12 0.82 -9.81
N THR A 92 1.94 -0.04 -10.40
CA THR A 92 1.52 -1.34 -10.96
C THR A 92 2.71 -2.29 -11.09
N LEU A 93 2.45 -3.53 -11.52
CA LEU A 93 3.50 -4.48 -11.90
C LEU A 93 4.15 -4.03 -13.23
N ILE A 94 5.48 -3.95 -13.26
CA ILE A 94 6.26 -3.55 -14.44
C ILE A 94 7.16 -4.70 -14.85
N GLU A 95 7.32 -4.97 -16.15
CA GLU A 95 8.26 -5.99 -16.63
C GLU A 95 9.52 -5.37 -17.24
N ASP A 96 10.66 -5.91 -16.86
CA ASP A 96 11.96 -5.52 -17.39
C ASP A 96 12.15 -5.99 -18.85
N GLY A 97 12.59 -5.05 -19.67
CA GLY A 97 12.96 -5.24 -21.06
C GLY A 97 11.77 -5.28 -22.03
N PRO A 98 12.05 -5.18 -23.34
CA PRO A 98 11.03 -5.16 -24.38
C PRO A 98 10.30 -6.51 -24.56
N GLU A 99 10.90 -7.61 -24.13
CA GLU A 99 10.25 -8.94 -24.15
C GLU A 99 9.41 -9.21 -22.89
N GLY A 100 9.72 -8.51 -21.79
CA GLY A 100 8.98 -8.56 -20.52
C GLY A 100 9.15 -9.89 -19.79
N THR A 101 10.38 -10.23 -19.41
CA THR A 101 10.71 -11.56 -18.85
C THR A 101 10.77 -11.57 -17.32
N THR A 102 11.05 -10.43 -16.70
CA THR A 102 11.22 -10.33 -15.24
C THR A 102 10.37 -9.17 -14.70
N PRO A 103 9.27 -9.45 -14.00
CA PRO A 103 8.46 -8.41 -13.38
C PRO A 103 9.08 -7.86 -12.08
N PHE A 104 8.88 -6.57 -11.83
CA PHE A 104 9.21 -5.87 -10.61
C PHE A 104 7.99 -5.08 -10.07
N PRO A 105 7.77 -5.07 -8.74
CA PRO A 105 8.55 -5.77 -7.71
C PRO A 105 8.48 -7.30 -7.87
N ALA A 106 9.51 -8.02 -7.42
CA ALA A 106 9.72 -9.42 -7.76
C ALA A 106 8.53 -10.31 -7.35
N VAL A 107 8.12 -11.17 -8.28
CA VAL A 107 7.09 -12.22 -8.12
C VAL A 107 7.69 -13.59 -8.47
N LYS A 108 7.03 -14.68 -8.09
CA LYS A 108 7.46 -16.03 -8.50
C LYS A 108 7.33 -16.20 -10.01
N ALA A 109 8.33 -16.84 -10.63
CA ALA A 109 8.28 -17.16 -12.07
C ALA A 109 7.09 -18.06 -12.46
N THR A 110 6.60 -18.88 -11.53
CA THR A 110 5.41 -19.73 -11.71
C THR A 110 4.10 -18.99 -11.45
N SER A 111 4.15 -17.76 -10.96
CA SER A 111 2.93 -17.00 -10.69
C SER A 111 2.23 -16.71 -12.01
N THR A 112 0.93 -16.95 -12.02
CA THR A 112 0.07 -16.59 -13.14
C THR A 112 -0.67 -15.32 -12.77
N PHE A 113 0.06 -14.26 -12.41
CA PHE A 113 -0.53 -12.92 -12.34
C PHE A 113 -1.12 -12.60 -13.72
N ASP A 114 -2.39 -12.96 -13.85
CA ASP A 114 -3.35 -12.61 -14.88
C ASP A 114 -2.84 -12.67 -16.34
N LYS A 115 -3.12 -13.80 -17.00
CA LYS A 115 -3.20 -13.89 -18.48
C LYS A 115 -4.36 -13.05 -19.08
N THR A 116 -4.83 -12.02 -18.37
CA THR A 116 -5.98 -11.20 -18.76
C THR A 116 -5.58 -9.85 -19.35
N TRP A 117 -4.27 -9.62 -19.55
CA TRP A 117 -3.81 -8.44 -20.28
C TRP A 117 -4.30 -8.49 -21.73
N THR A 118 -5.01 -7.45 -22.14
CA THR A 118 -5.53 -7.29 -23.50
C THR A 118 -4.70 -6.31 -24.31
N GLN A 119 -3.84 -5.53 -23.66
CA GLN A 119 -2.99 -4.52 -24.28
C GLN A 119 -1.62 -4.44 -23.63
N THR A 120 -0.66 -3.85 -24.34
CA THR A 120 0.71 -3.59 -23.85
C THR A 120 1.05 -2.12 -24.05
N ALA A 121 1.58 -1.49 -23.02
CA ALA A 121 2.22 -0.18 -23.11
C ALA A 121 3.69 -0.29 -22.71
N GLN A 122 4.54 0.54 -23.31
CA GLN A 122 5.98 0.49 -23.16
C GLN A 122 6.47 1.83 -22.61
N ILE A 123 7.44 1.80 -21.70
CA ILE A 123 8.07 2.98 -21.12
C ILE A 123 9.57 2.86 -21.35
N ILE A 124 10.18 3.90 -21.92
CA ILE A 124 11.62 3.98 -22.13
C ILE A 124 12.14 5.20 -21.37
N ALA A 125 13.03 4.99 -20.41
CA ALA A 125 13.81 6.06 -19.80
C ALA A 125 15.15 6.18 -20.52
N VAL A 126 15.54 7.39 -20.89
CA VAL A 126 16.76 7.60 -21.68
C VAL A 126 17.50 8.86 -21.27
N ASN A 127 18.82 8.71 -21.14
CA ASN A 127 19.73 9.85 -21.01
C ASN A 127 20.06 10.41 -22.39
N MET A 128 19.51 11.59 -22.67
CA MET A 128 19.69 12.32 -23.91
C MET A 128 21.15 12.74 -24.14
N ASN A 129 21.94 12.92 -23.08
CA ASN A 129 23.34 13.34 -23.19
C ASN A 129 24.24 12.28 -23.85
N VAL A 130 23.83 10.99 -23.83
CA VAL A 130 24.59 9.86 -24.41
C VAL A 130 23.85 9.16 -25.54
N LEU A 131 22.71 9.72 -25.98
CA LEU A 131 21.89 9.16 -27.05
C LEU A 131 22.67 9.08 -28.37
N ASN A 132 22.69 7.91 -28.98
CA ASN A 132 23.36 7.63 -30.25
C ASN A 132 22.43 6.91 -31.23
N ALA A 133 22.89 6.73 -32.47
CA ALA A 133 22.09 6.12 -33.55
C ALA A 133 21.59 4.70 -33.23
N SER A 134 22.38 3.89 -32.50
CA SER A 134 21.97 2.54 -32.09
C SER A 134 20.82 2.57 -31.08
N MET A 135 20.90 3.47 -30.09
CA MET A 135 19.82 3.68 -29.12
C MET A 135 18.56 4.23 -29.79
N LEU A 136 18.69 5.18 -30.72
CA LEU A 136 17.56 5.69 -31.49
C LEU A 136 16.87 4.59 -32.31
N GLU A 137 17.65 3.73 -32.97
CA GLU A 137 17.09 2.60 -33.71
C GLU A 137 16.39 1.62 -32.77
N GLN A 138 16.97 1.36 -31.59
CA GLN A 138 16.32 0.54 -30.57
C GLN A 138 14.98 1.15 -30.11
N ILE A 139 14.94 2.46 -29.83
CA ILE A 139 13.70 3.18 -29.47
C ILE A 139 12.68 3.07 -30.59
N ARG A 140 13.10 3.25 -31.85
CA ARG A 140 12.24 3.12 -33.03
C ARG A 140 11.62 1.73 -33.13
N GLN A 141 12.43 0.68 -33.01
CA GLN A 141 11.97 -0.70 -33.08
C GLN A 141 11.00 -1.08 -31.95
N ILE A 142 11.16 -0.47 -30.76
CA ILE A 142 10.22 -0.64 -29.65
C ILE A 142 8.92 0.10 -29.91
N ALA A 143 9.00 1.37 -30.34
CA ALA A 143 7.84 2.21 -30.64
C ALA A 143 6.95 1.64 -31.74
N LEU A 144 7.53 0.97 -32.75
CA LEU A 144 6.79 0.29 -33.81
C LEU A 144 5.97 -0.92 -33.33
N LYS A 145 6.25 -1.48 -32.15
CA LYS A 145 5.53 -2.64 -31.60
C LYS A 145 4.29 -2.28 -30.77
N GLY A 146 4.10 -1.00 -30.44
CA GLY A 146 2.94 -0.55 -29.68
C GLY A 146 3.15 0.77 -28.94
N PRO A 147 2.10 1.26 -28.23
CA PRO A 147 2.13 2.53 -27.53
C PRO A 147 3.34 2.66 -26.61
N THR A 148 4.16 3.67 -26.85
CA THR A 148 5.44 3.86 -26.17
C THR A 148 5.58 5.27 -25.62
N VAL A 149 5.89 5.36 -24.34
CA VAL A 149 6.20 6.58 -23.60
C VAL A 149 7.71 6.71 -23.49
N MET A 150 8.28 7.83 -23.93
CA MET A 150 9.69 8.16 -23.73
C MET A 150 9.83 9.19 -22.60
N LEU A 151 10.54 8.82 -21.54
CA LEU A 151 11.01 9.71 -20.47
C LEU A 151 12.43 10.13 -20.82
N ALA A 152 12.58 11.35 -21.34
CA ALA A 152 13.82 11.85 -21.90
C ALA A 152 14.50 12.83 -20.93
N PHE A 153 15.61 12.40 -20.35
CA PHE A 153 16.37 13.15 -19.34
C PHE A 153 17.64 13.73 -19.96
N GLY A 154 17.87 15.03 -19.81
CA GLY A 154 19.12 15.66 -20.21
C GLY A 154 18.95 17.06 -20.78
N SER A 155 20.10 17.72 -20.97
CA SER A 155 20.15 19.14 -21.29
C SER A 155 19.60 19.45 -22.69
N ALA A 156 19.13 20.68 -22.89
CA ALA A 156 18.60 21.12 -24.18
C ALA A 156 19.59 20.96 -25.34
N SER A 157 20.89 21.16 -25.10
CA SER A 157 21.92 21.03 -26.13
C SER A 157 22.06 19.61 -26.70
N SER A 158 21.60 18.59 -25.97
CA SER A 158 21.59 17.20 -26.42
C SER A 158 20.49 16.90 -27.45
N TRP A 159 19.56 17.83 -27.67
CA TRP A 159 18.42 17.67 -28.58
C TRP A 159 18.61 18.32 -29.95
N THR A 160 19.53 19.28 -30.08
CA THR A 160 19.65 20.19 -31.24
C THR A 160 19.69 19.50 -32.62
N HIS A 161 20.15 18.25 -32.68
CA HIS A 161 20.25 17.46 -33.92
C HIS A 161 19.51 16.11 -33.88
N GLN A 162 18.72 15.85 -32.85
CA GLN A 162 18.05 14.57 -32.68
C GLN A 162 16.64 14.62 -33.28
N GLN A 163 16.38 13.75 -34.26
CA GLN A 163 15.04 13.49 -34.75
C GLN A 163 14.51 12.24 -34.03
N LEU A 164 13.49 12.41 -33.20
CA LEU A 164 12.89 11.30 -32.47
C LEU A 164 11.93 10.52 -33.37
N PRO A 165 11.72 9.21 -33.11
CA PRO A 165 10.76 8.43 -33.87
C PRO A 165 9.33 8.98 -33.77
N GLU A 166 8.68 9.19 -34.91
CA GLU A 166 7.27 9.62 -34.97
C GLU A 166 6.33 8.63 -34.26
N ALA A 167 6.68 7.33 -34.25
CA ALA A 167 5.88 6.28 -33.59
C ALA A 167 5.81 6.38 -32.05
N LEU A 168 6.55 7.30 -31.41
CA LEU A 168 6.42 7.53 -29.97
C LEU A 168 5.06 8.18 -29.67
N ALA A 169 4.25 7.49 -28.87
CA ALA A 169 2.92 7.98 -28.49
C ALA A 169 2.99 9.12 -27.48
N ALA A 170 3.95 9.09 -26.55
CA ALA A 170 4.14 10.15 -25.58
C ALA A 170 5.62 10.45 -25.33
N ILE A 171 5.94 11.72 -25.09
CA ILE A 171 7.29 12.20 -24.80
C ILE A 171 7.21 13.16 -23.61
N VAL A 172 7.93 12.83 -22.55
CA VAL A 172 8.14 13.68 -21.38
C VAL A 172 9.61 14.08 -21.38
N TRP A 173 9.90 15.38 -21.38
CA TRP A 173 11.26 15.90 -21.28
C TRP A 173 11.52 16.50 -19.91
N VAL A 174 12.71 16.22 -19.38
CA VAL A 174 13.23 16.79 -18.13
C VAL A 174 14.69 17.22 -18.36
N PRO A 175 15.10 18.43 -17.97
CA PRO A 175 16.42 18.98 -18.30
C PRO A 175 17.61 18.29 -17.61
N GLY A 176 17.37 17.42 -16.63
CA GLY A 176 18.39 16.66 -15.91
C GLY A 176 17.87 15.28 -15.49
N ASP A 177 18.72 14.49 -14.84
CA ASP A 177 18.46 13.12 -14.41
C ASP A 177 18.58 12.92 -12.89
N LEU A 178 18.43 13.99 -12.10
CA LEU A 178 18.41 13.90 -10.63
C LEU A 178 17.26 12.99 -10.15
N PRO A 179 17.35 12.36 -8.96
CA PRO A 179 16.31 11.48 -8.45
C PRO A 179 14.91 12.11 -8.43
N GLU A 180 14.79 13.36 -8.02
CA GLU A 180 13.51 14.10 -7.98
C GLU A 180 12.92 14.29 -9.39
N GLN A 181 13.77 14.57 -10.38
CA GLN A 181 13.41 14.70 -11.79
C GLN A 181 12.93 13.36 -12.38
N GLN A 182 13.66 12.28 -12.09
CA GLN A 182 13.26 10.92 -12.46
C GLN A 182 11.92 10.51 -11.85
N ALA A 183 11.73 10.83 -10.57
CA ALA A 183 10.52 10.51 -9.83
C ALA A 183 9.29 11.27 -10.36
N VAL A 184 9.40 12.58 -10.64
CA VAL A 184 8.29 13.36 -11.22
C VAL A 184 7.88 12.80 -12.58
N ALA A 185 8.85 12.52 -13.46
CA ALA A 185 8.57 11.96 -14.79
C ALA A 185 7.87 10.59 -14.70
N ALA A 186 8.33 9.70 -13.81
CA ALA A 186 7.72 8.40 -13.59
C ALA A 186 6.27 8.50 -13.05
N GLN A 187 6.01 9.44 -12.13
CA GLN A 187 4.67 9.65 -11.57
C GLN A 187 3.69 10.24 -12.60
N LEU A 188 4.17 11.09 -13.51
CA LEU A 188 3.34 11.68 -14.57
C LEU A 188 2.74 10.59 -15.47
N VAL A 189 3.49 9.50 -15.72
CA VAL A 189 3.02 8.36 -16.53
C VAL A 189 1.70 7.79 -16.00
N PHE A 190 1.51 7.76 -14.68
CA PHE A 190 0.34 7.17 -14.03
C PHE A 190 -0.59 8.21 -13.40
N GLY A 191 -0.37 9.50 -13.64
CA GLY A 191 -1.22 10.57 -13.11
C GLY A 191 -1.13 10.77 -11.61
N GLY A 192 0.05 10.51 -11.01
CA GLY A 192 0.36 10.86 -9.62
C GLY A 192 0.83 12.32 -9.45
N VAL A 193 1.22 12.95 -10.56
CA VAL A 193 1.51 14.40 -10.65
C VAL A 193 0.89 14.94 -11.92
N ALA A 194 0.69 16.26 -11.97
CA ALA A 194 0.24 16.97 -13.15
C ALA A 194 1.23 18.09 -13.51
N VAL A 195 1.41 18.36 -14.80
CA VAL A 195 2.31 19.38 -15.34
C VAL A 195 1.59 20.26 -16.37
N ASN A 196 2.01 21.52 -16.47
CA ASN A 196 1.46 22.51 -17.40
C ASN A 196 2.56 23.46 -17.91
N ASN A 197 3.78 22.94 -18.06
CA ASN A 197 4.94 23.73 -18.42
C ASN A 197 5.15 23.74 -19.93
N THR A 198 5.75 24.81 -20.44
CA THR A 198 6.10 24.98 -21.86
C THR A 198 7.56 25.39 -22.00
N LEU A 199 8.17 25.02 -23.12
CA LEU A 199 9.54 25.41 -23.44
C LEU A 199 9.66 26.93 -23.56
N ASN A 200 10.75 27.50 -23.05
CA ASN A 200 11.11 28.91 -23.21
C ASN A 200 12.21 29.13 -24.27
N PHE A 201 12.63 28.07 -24.97
CA PHE A 201 13.61 28.08 -26.06
C PHE A 201 13.26 26.98 -27.07
N ASP A 202 13.91 26.99 -28.23
CA ASP A 202 13.79 25.92 -29.22
C ASP A 202 14.66 24.72 -28.82
N LEU A 203 14.03 23.56 -28.55
CA LEU A 203 14.73 22.34 -28.16
C LEU A 203 15.31 21.63 -29.39
N ASN A 204 14.54 21.59 -30.48
CA ASN A 204 14.96 21.14 -31.81
C ASN A 204 13.98 21.70 -32.87
N ASN A 205 14.06 21.19 -34.11
CA ASN A 205 13.17 21.63 -35.20
C ASN A 205 11.69 21.27 -34.98
N GLU A 206 11.41 20.28 -34.14
CA GLU A 206 10.07 19.76 -33.85
C GLU A 206 9.42 20.47 -32.65
N PHE A 207 10.16 20.59 -31.55
CA PHE A 207 9.71 21.20 -30.30
C PHE A 207 10.36 22.57 -30.11
N ARG A 208 9.61 23.62 -30.49
CA ARG A 208 10.04 25.02 -30.41
C ARG A 208 9.59 25.69 -29.11
N ALA A 209 10.08 26.90 -28.86
CA ALA A 209 9.60 27.74 -27.77
C ALA A 209 8.06 27.83 -27.77
N GLY A 210 7.45 27.67 -26.61
CA GLY A 210 6.00 27.56 -26.43
C GLY A 210 5.45 26.14 -26.53
N ALA A 211 6.22 25.15 -27.00
CA ALA A 211 5.75 23.76 -27.03
C ALA A 211 5.69 23.16 -25.61
N GLY A 212 4.64 22.41 -25.35
CA GLY A 212 4.32 21.80 -24.06
C GLY A 212 2.81 21.62 -23.92
N LEU A 213 2.40 20.44 -23.50
CA LEU A 213 1.00 20.07 -23.30
C LEU A 213 0.66 20.15 -21.82
N LYS A 214 -0.57 20.59 -21.54
CA LYS A 214 -1.17 20.42 -20.22
C LYS A 214 -1.51 18.95 -20.00
N SER A 215 -1.02 18.35 -18.93
CA SER A 215 -1.43 16.99 -18.55
C SER A 215 -2.84 16.97 -17.95
N ASP A 216 -3.43 15.79 -17.89
CA ASP A 216 -4.65 15.56 -17.11
C ASP A 216 -4.41 15.84 -15.62
N PRO A 217 -5.48 16.11 -14.84
CA PRO A 217 -5.39 16.26 -13.39
C PRO A 217 -4.84 15.01 -12.69
N VAL A 218 -4.36 15.18 -11.47
CA VAL A 218 -3.92 14.07 -10.62
C VAL A 218 -5.10 13.14 -10.34
N ILE A 219 -4.92 11.85 -10.64
CA ILE A 219 -5.95 10.81 -10.47
C ILE A 219 -5.52 9.69 -9.52
N ARG A 220 -4.24 9.59 -9.16
CA ARG A 220 -3.69 8.56 -8.27
C ARG A 220 -2.82 9.21 -7.19
N LEU A 221 -2.46 8.43 -6.16
CA LEU A 221 -1.50 8.88 -5.15
C LEU A 221 -0.23 9.40 -5.83
N GLY A 222 0.13 10.64 -5.50
CA GLY A 222 1.47 11.17 -5.74
C GLY A 222 2.42 10.77 -4.62
N TYR A 223 3.70 11.06 -4.81
CA TYR A 223 4.76 10.79 -3.84
C TYR A 223 5.67 12.00 -3.80
N ALA A 224 5.69 12.71 -2.68
CA ALA A 224 6.38 13.99 -2.55
C ALA A 224 7.00 14.15 -1.15
N PRO A 225 7.97 15.06 -0.95
CA PRO A 225 8.46 15.40 0.39
C PRO A 225 7.34 15.98 1.28
N PRO A 226 7.38 15.78 2.61
CA PRO A 226 6.36 16.30 3.54
C PRO A 226 6.07 17.81 3.40
N ALA A 227 7.10 18.61 3.12
CA ALA A 227 6.96 20.05 2.96
C ALA A 227 6.05 20.45 1.78
N TYR A 228 5.90 19.58 0.76
CA TYR A 228 5.04 19.83 -0.39
C TYR A 228 3.56 19.93 -0.01
N VAL A 229 3.14 19.19 1.02
CA VAL A 229 1.77 19.20 1.59
C VAL A 229 1.73 19.92 2.93
N HIS A 230 2.65 20.86 3.13
CA HIS A 230 2.75 21.70 4.33
C HIS A 230 2.99 20.94 5.65
N MET A 231 3.46 19.69 5.61
CA MET A 231 3.88 18.96 6.81
C MET A 231 5.33 19.30 7.16
N ASP A 232 5.60 19.47 8.45
CA ASP A 232 6.95 19.62 8.97
C ASP A 232 7.69 18.28 8.90
N ARG A 233 8.75 18.25 8.08
CA ARG A 233 9.54 17.04 7.84
C ARG A 233 10.21 16.52 9.10
N SER A 234 10.84 17.39 9.88
CA SER A 234 11.62 17.00 11.05
C SER A 234 10.70 16.48 12.14
N LEU A 235 9.61 17.20 12.43
CA LEU A 235 8.59 16.74 13.38
C LEU A 235 7.97 15.41 12.96
N LEU A 236 7.73 15.19 11.68
CA LEU A 236 7.19 13.92 11.18
C LEU A 236 8.23 12.79 11.28
N ALA A 237 9.34 12.92 10.55
CA ALA A 237 10.29 11.84 10.34
C ALA A 237 11.07 11.49 11.61
N ASP A 238 11.55 12.49 12.35
CA ASP A 238 12.38 12.27 13.53
C ASP A 238 11.55 11.69 14.67
N SER A 239 10.29 12.12 14.83
CA SER A 239 9.38 11.57 15.84
C SER A 239 9.05 10.11 15.55
N ILE A 240 8.71 9.78 14.29
CA ILE A 240 8.41 8.39 13.91
C ILE A 240 9.65 7.53 14.10
N GLN A 241 10.84 8.00 13.69
CA GLN A 241 12.09 7.27 13.87
C GLN A 241 12.41 7.05 15.36
N ALA A 242 12.20 8.05 16.22
CA ALA A 242 12.41 7.92 17.67
C ALA A 242 11.45 6.89 18.29
N ILE A 243 10.17 6.91 17.90
CA ILE A 243 9.18 5.92 18.37
C ILE A 243 9.54 4.52 17.86
N ALA A 244 9.98 4.40 16.61
CA ALA A 244 10.40 3.13 16.02
C ALA A 244 11.60 2.56 16.79
N ARG A 245 12.67 3.35 17.01
CA ARG A 245 13.84 2.94 17.81
C ARG A 245 13.43 2.47 19.20
N GLN A 246 12.65 3.26 19.93
CA GLN A 246 12.17 2.88 21.26
C GLN A 246 11.38 1.56 21.25
N SER A 247 10.54 1.36 20.24
CA SER A 247 9.70 0.16 20.13
C SER A 247 10.53 -1.10 19.83
N LEU A 248 11.56 -0.97 18.99
CA LEU A 248 12.49 -2.05 18.67
C LEU A 248 13.39 -2.39 19.87
N ASP A 249 13.95 -1.38 20.54
CA ASP A 249 14.80 -1.54 21.73
C ASP A 249 14.02 -2.21 22.89
N ALA A 250 12.73 -1.91 23.00
CA ALA A 250 11.84 -2.52 23.98
C ALA A 250 11.32 -3.92 23.56
N HIS A 251 11.78 -4.47 22.43
CA HIS A 251 11.32 -5.75 21.87
C HIS A 251 9.79 -5.84 21.75
N ALA A 252 9.13 -4.73 21.34
CA ALA A 252 7.69 -4.73 21.12
C ALA A 252 7.29 -5.59 19.90
N PHE A 253 8.17 -5.63 18.90
CA PHE A 253 8.12 -6.42 17.68
C PHE A 253 9.50 -6.43 17.01
N PRO A 254 9.84 -7.42 16.16
CA PRO A 254 11.10 -7.42 15.41
C PRO A 254 11.26 -6.27 14.42
N GLY A 255 10.13 -5.80 13.87
CA GLY A 255 10.14 -4.77 12.85
C GLY A 255 8.78 -4.13 12.60
N MET A 256 8.79 -2.98 11.94
CA MET A 256 7.61 -2.22 11.58
C MET A 256 7.78 -1.46 10.28
N GLN A 257 6.65 -1.10 9.68
CA GLN A 257 6.54 -0.26 8.50
C GLN A 257 5.49 0.83 8.73
N VAL A 258 5.77 2.05 8.29
CA VAL A 258 4.83 3.18 8.36
C VAL A 258 4.70 3.82 7.00
N LEU A 259 3.46 4.11 6.58
CA LEU A 259 3.15 4.94 5.43
C LEU A 259 2.16 6.04 5.83
N VAL A 260 2.44 7.27 5.39
CA VAL A 260 1.58 8.43 5.60
C VAL A 260 1.32 9.08 4.26
N ALA A 261 0.04 9.25 3.92
CA ALA A 261 -0.39 10.06 2.79
C ALA A 261 -1.26 11.22 3.27
N LYS A 262 -1.04 12.40 2.70
CA LYS A 262 -1.74 13.65 3.03
C LYS A 262 -2.02 14.40 1.73
N ASP A 263 -3.25 14.88 1.57
CA ASP A 263 -3.70 15.64 0.39
C ASP A 263 -3.41 14.94 -0.95
N GLY A 264 -3.57 13.61 -0.98
CA GLY A 264 -3.32 12.79 -2.18
C GLY A 264 -1.85 12.45 -2.45
N TYR A 265 -0.92 12.80 -1.56
CA TYR A 265 0.51 12.47 -1.69
C TYR A 265 0.99 11.58 -0.54
N VAL A 266 1.65 10.47 -0.85
CA VAL A 266 2.47 9.74 0.11
C VAL A 266 3.71 10.57 0.42
N VAL A 267 3.86 10.94 1.68
CA VAL A 267 4.93 11.83 2.16
C VAL A 267 5.91 11.18 3.10
N TYR A 268 5.56 10.01 3.62
CA TYR A 268 6.45 9.21 4.44
C TYR A 268 6.16 7.73 4.17
N HIS A 269 7.20 6.95 3.90
CA HIS A 269 7.09 5.51 3.73
C HIS A 269 8.41 4.88 4.12
N GLU A 270 8.48 4.27 5.30
CA GLU A 270 9.72 3.69 5.84
C GLU A 270 9.48 2.36 6.53
N ALA A 271 10.52 1.53 6.51
CA ALA A 271 10.59 0.24 7.22
C ALA A 271 11.73 0.27 8.25
N PHE A 272 11.52 -0.35 9.40
CA PHE A 272 12.44 -0.35 10.53
C PHE A 272 12.59 -1.75 11.12
N GLY A 273 13.81 -2.14 11.49
CA GLY A 273 14.08 -3.43 12.10
C GLY A 273 14.20 -4.56 11.08
N HIS A 274 13.79 -5.76 11.48
CA HIS A 274 14.04 -6.99 10.73
C HIS A 274 12.79 -7.87 10.71
N GLN A 275 12.74 -8.83 9.79
CA GLN A 275 11.63 -9.80 9.70
C GLN A 275 11.53 -10.68 10.95
N THR A 276 12.62 -10.89 11.69
CA THR A 276 12.70 -11.70 12.91
C THR A 276 13.71 -11.10 13.90
N TYR A 277 13.67 -11.53 15.16
CA TYR A 277 14.64 -11.08 16.19
C TYR A 277 16.08 -11.56 15.97
N SER A 278 16.32 -12.54 15.08
CA SER A 278 17.69 -12.92 14.72
C SER A 278 18.43 -11.84 13.94
N ALA A 279 17.71 -10.82 13.46
CA ALA A 279 18.26 -9.66 12.76
C ALA A 279 19.07 -10.03 11.50
N THR A 280 18.67 -11.09 10.80
CA THR A 280 19.35 -11.57 9.58
C THR A 280 18.80 -10.95 8.30
N THR A 281 17.51 -10.60 8.28
CA THR A 281 16.82 -10.04 7.11
C THR A 281 16.19 -8.71 7.50
N PRO A 282 16.77 -7.57 7.07
CA PRO A 282 16.18 -6.25 7.28
C PRO A 282 14.80 -6.18 6.63
N LEU A 283 13.87 -5.42 7.22
CA LEU A 283 12.59 -5.16 6.58
C LEU A 283 12.76 -4.20 5.40
N ASP A 284 12.03 -4.47 4.33
CA ASP A 284 11.94 -3.62 3.15
C ASP A 284 10.56 -2.98 3.00
N ARG A 285 10.48 -1.84 2.30
CA ARG A 285 9.20 -1.15 2.03
C ARG A 285 8.24 -2.00 1.18
N SER A 286 8.76 -2.96 0.44
CA SER A 286 7.97 -3.88 -0.36
C SER A 286 7.48 -5.10 0.43
N ASP A 287 7.95 -5.36 1.66
CA ASP A 287 7.57 -6.56 2.41
C ASP A 287 6.06 -6.70 2.61
N ILE A 288 5.60 -7.96 2.58
CA ILE A 288 4.19 -8.34 2.58
C ILE A 288 3.80 -8.86 3.97
N TYR A 289 2.74 -8.29 4.53
CA TYR A 289 2.25 -8.60 5.88
C TYR A 289 0.91 -9.32 5.85
N ASP A 290 0.67 -10.19 6.83
CA ASP A 290 -0.69 -10.70 7.13
C ASP A 290 -1.52 -9.57 7.75
N PHE A 291 -2.62 -9.22 7.11
CA PHE A 291 -3.48 -8.12 7.58
C PHE A 291 -4.38 -8.50 8.75
N ALA A 292 -4.51 -9.79 9.08
CA ALA A 292 -5.46 -10.27 10.07
C ALA A 292 -6.84 -9.59 9.86
N SER A 293 -7.43 -9.00 10.90
CA SER A 293 -8.77 -8.38 10.82
C SER A 293 -8.87 -7.14 9.94
N VAL A 294 -7.78 -6.50 9.50
CA VAL A 294 -7.85 -5.45 8.47
C VAL A 294 -8.50 -6.02 7.19
N THR A 295 -8.33 -7.32 6.91
CA THR A 295 -9.01 -8.06 5.82
C THR A 295 -10.51 -7.84 5.75
N LYS A 296 -11.19 -7.64 6.89
CA LYS A 296 -12.64 -7.43 6.93
C LYS A 296 -13.04 -6.26 6.06
N VAL A 297 -12.34 -5.15 6.23
CA VAL A 297 -12.66 -3.88 5.60
C VAL A 297 -11.88 -3.64 4.31
N THR A 298 -10.91 -4.50 3.99
CA THR A 298 -10.13 -4.38 2.74
C THR A 298 -10.46 -5.45 1.71
N ALA A 299 -11.12 -6.55 2.10
CA ALA A 299 -11.57 -7.60 1.17
C ALA A 299 -13.09 -7.76 1.15
N GLY A 300 -13.71 -8.08 2.29
CA GLY A 300 -15.15 -8.40 2.30
C GLY A 300 -16.05 -7.18 2.22
N LEU A 301 -15.73 -6.13 2.98
CA LEU A 301 -16.57 -4.94 3.06
C LEU A 301 -16.73 -4.22 1.71
N PRO A 302 -15.68 -4.06 0.86
CA PRO A 302 -15.84 -3.50 -0.48
C PRO A 302 -16.89 -4.24 -1.33
N CYS A 303 -16.93 -5.58 -1.26
CA CYS A 303 -17.96 -6.36 -1.94
C CYS A 303 -19.35 -6.04 -1.40
N LEU A 304 -19.51 -5.99 -0.07
CA LEU A 304 -20.81 -5.68 0.54
C LEU A 304 -21.28 -4.26 0.19
N MET A 305 -20.37 -3.28 0.21
CA MET A 305 -20.64 -1.90 -0.20
C MET A 305 -21.09 -1.86 -1.65
N GLN A 306 -20.37 -2.52 -2.56
CA GLN A 306 -20.75 -2.56 -3.97
C GLN A 306 -22.12 -3.23 -4.20
N PHE A 307 -22.43 -4.31 -3.49
CA PHE A 307 -23.76 -4.93 -3.59
C PHE A 307 -24.87 -4.07 -2.99
N HIS A 308 -24.58 -3.31 -1.93
CA HIS A 308 -25.50 -2.32 -1.39
C HIS A 308 -25.77 -1.21 -2.42
N ASP A 309 -24.73 -0.69 -3.04
CA ASP A 309 -24.78 0.34 -4.09
C ASP A 309 -25.62 -0.11 -5.30
N GLN A 310 -25.59 -1.40 -5.61
CA GLN A 310 -26.39 -2.04 -6.66
C GLN A 310 -27.84 -2.35 -6.23
N GLY A 311 -28.25 -2.01 -5.00
CA GLY A 311 -29.57 -2.33 -4.45
C GLY A 311 -29.78 -3.82 -4.12
N ARG A 312 -28.71 -4.63 -4.13
CA ARG A 312 -28.76 -6.10 -3.94
C ARG A 312 -28.53 -6.53 -2.50
N LEU A 313 -28.14 -5.61 -1.62
CA LEU A 313 -27.88 -5.85 -0.20
C LEU A 313 -28.53 -4.77 0.69
N PRO A 314 -29.87 -4.81 0.89
CA PRO A 314 -30.53 -3.94 1.86
C PRO A 314 -29.98 -4.17 3.28
N LEU A 315 -29.49 -3.12 3.94
CA LEU A 315 -28.80 -3.25 5.23
C LEU A 315 -29.73 -3.67 6.39
N ASP A 316 -31.00 -3.31 6.29
CA ASP A 316 -32.00 -3.61 7.32
C ASP A 316 -32.74 -4.93 7.08
N ALA A 317 -32.39 -5.66 6.00
CA ALA A 317 -32.94 -6.97 5.74
C ALA A 317 -32.32 -8.05 6.66
N PRO A 318 -33.10 -9.10 6.97
CA PRO A 318 -32.65 -10.18 7.85
C PRO A 318 -31.54 -11.03 7.20
N LEU A 319 -30.60 -11.54 8.01
CA LEU A 319 -29.47 -12.34 7.53
C LEU A 319 -29.88 -13.55 6.68
N GLN A 320 -31.04 -14.15 6.94
CA GLN A 320 -31.51 -15.33 6.20
C GLN A 320 -31.74 -15.09 4.69
N ASP A 321 -31.94 -13.84 4.29
CA ASP A 321 -32.13 -13.47 2.88
C ASP A 321 -30.81 -13.60 2.11
N PHE A 322 -29.69 -13.31 2.78
CA PHE A 322 -28.35 -13.35 2.21
C PHE A 322 -27.57 -14.64 2.53
N TRP A 323 -27.90 -15.32 3.63
CA TRP A 323 -27.29 -16.60 4.02
C TRP A 323 -28.36 -17.64 4.34
N PRO A 324 -28.86 -18.38 3.33
CA PRO A 324 -29.91 -19.39 3.51
C PRO A 324 -29.57 -20.46 4.56
N SER A 325 -28.27 -20.71 4.82
CA SER A 325 -27.81 -21.60 5.89
C SER A 325 -28.30 -21.20 7.27
N LEU A 326 -28.62 -19.93 7.50
CA LEU A 326 -29.09 -19.38 8.77
C LEU A 326 -30.62 -19.50 8.95
N LYS A 327 -31.38 -19.88 7.91
CA LYS A 327 -32.83 -20.14 8.05
C LYS A 327 -33.11 -21.13 9.18
N HIS A 328 -34.20 -20.92 9.91
CA HIS A 328 -34.57 -21.73 11.08
C HIS A 328 -33.49 -21.73 12.18
N SER A 329 -32.86 -20.56 12.42
CA SER A 329 -32.03 -20.34 13.60
C SER A 329 -32.41 -19.02 14.25
N ASP A 330 -31.95 -18.86 15.49
CA ASP A 330 -32.06 -17.63 16.26
C ASP A 330 -31.29 -16.43 15.64
N LYS A 331 -30.53 -16.66 14.56
CA LYS A 331 -29.81 -15.63 13.80
C LYS A 331 -30.52 -15.22 12.51
N ALA A 332 -31.60 -15.91 12.14
CA ALA A 332 -32.24 -15.74 10.84
C ALA A 332 -32.74 -14.31 10.62
N ASP A 333 -33.37 -13.73 11.64
CA ASP A 333 -34.09 -12.46 11.57
C ASP A 333 -33.24 -11.24 11.98
N ILE A 334 -31.95 -11.43 12.30
CA ILE A 334 -31.07 -10.31 12.69
C ILE A 334 -30.85 -9.41 11.46
N PRO A 335 -31.06 -8.09 11.56
CA PRO A 335 -30.71 -7.16 10.50
C PRO A 335 -29.20 -7.17 10.21
N LEU A 336 -28.81 -7.15 8.93
CA LEU A 336 -27.40 -7.11 8.55
C LEU A 336 -26.66 -5.90 9.15
N ARG A 337 -27.32 -4.75 9.24
CA ARG A 337 -26.81 -3.52 9.87
C ARG A 337 -26.30 -3.75 11.28
N GLU A 338 -27.08 -4.42 12.12
CA GLU A 338 -26.69 -4.72 13.50
C GLU A 338 -25.45 -5.60 13.56
N VAL A 339 -25.29 -6.53 12.62
CA VAL A 339 -24.12 -7.43 12.59
C VAL A 339 -22.87 -6.68 12.15
N LEU A 340 -22.97 -5.87 11.09
CA LEU A 340 -21.83 -5.08 10.58
C LEU A 340 -21.39 -4.00 11.58
N ALA A 341 -22.32 -3.45 12.37
CA ALA A 341 -22.01 -2.51 13.44
C ALA A 341 -21.59 -3.17 14.77
N HIS A 342 -21.48 -4.50 14.82
CA HIS A 342 -21.19 -5.25 16.06
C HIS A 342 -22.20 -5.02 17.21
N ASN A 343 -23.48 -4.79 16.86
CA ASN A 343 -24.60 -4.60 17.81
C ASN A 343 -25.46 -5.87 17.98
N ALA A 344 -25.27 -6.89 17.13
CA ALA A 344 -26.10 -8.11 17.08
C ALA A 344 -25.85 -9.15 18.19
N ARG A 345 -25.08 -8.84 19.23
CA ARG A 345 -24.73 -9.75 20.37
C ARG A 345 -24.06 -11.06 19.97
N LEU A 346 -23.59 -11.23 18.74
CA LEU A 346 -22.88 -12.42 18.32
C LEU A 346 -21.59 -12.59 19.14
N ILE A 347 -21.25 -13.82 19.50
CA ILE A 347 -20.00 -14.08 20.22
C ILE A 347 -18.78 -13.71 19.37
N PRO A 348 -17.64 -13.32 20.00
CA PRO A 348 -16.51 -12.79 19.24
C PRO A 348 -15.86 -13.80 18.30
N TYR A 349 -15.65 -15.02 18.79
CA TYR A 349 -14.84 -16.04 18.15
C TYR A 349 -15.27 -17.44 18.61
N ILE A 350 -15.12 -18.42 17.72
CA ILE A 350 -15.27 -19.86 18.04
C ILE A 350 -13.96 -20.54 17.64
N THR A 351 -13.33 -21.28 18.55
CA THR A 351 -12.06 -21.97 18.28
C THR A 351 -12.31 -23.31 17.57
N PHE A 352 -12.55 -23.28 16.25
CA PHE A 352 -13.01 -24.48 15.52
C PHE A 352 -12.02 -25.64 15.54
N TRP A 353 -10.71 -25.38 15.50
CA TRP A 353 -9.71 -26.45 15.54
C TRP A 353 -9.74 -27.25 16.85
N GLN A 354 -10.07 -26.62 17.99
CA GLN A 354 -10.21 -27.31 19.27
C GLN A 354 -11.39 -28.27 19.24
N THR A 355 -12.49 -27.88 18.61
CA THR A 355 -13.65 -28.76 18.42
C THR A 355 -13.33 -29.98 17.54
N ALA A 356 -12.30 -29.90 16.71
CA ALA A 356 -11.80 -30.99 15.89
C ALA A 356 -10.90 -31.98 16.68
N LYS A 357 -10.38 -31.62 17.86
CA LYS A 357 -9.62 -32.53 18.72
C LYS A 357 -10.54 -33.42 19.57
N LYS A 358 -10.10 -34.65 19.82
CA LYS A 358 -10.64 -35.55 20.85
C LYS A 358 -9.97 -35.26 22.19
N LYS A 359 -10.54 -35.77 23.28
CA LYS A 359 -9.96 -35.65 24.63
C LYS A 359 -8.55 -36.26 24.75
N ASN A 360 -8.24 -37.28 23.93
CA ASN A 360 -6.93 -37.93 23.89
C ASN A 360 -5.93 -37.26 22.93
N GLY A 361 -6.17 -36.00 22.53
CA GLY A 361 -5.28 -35.23 21.64
C GLY A 361 -5.44 -35.53 20.14
N ASN A 362 -5.92 -36.73 19.78
CA ASN A 362 -6.09 -37.12 18.38
C ASN A 362 -7.19 -36.33 17.66
N TRP A 363 -7.02 -36.17 16.34
CA TRP A 363 -8.05 -35.56 15.49
C TRP A 363 -9.32 -36.42 15.40
N ARG A 364 -10.49 -35.77 15.39
CA ARG A 364 -11.77 -36.43 15.09
C ARG A 364 -11.82 -36.88 13.63
N THR A 365 -12.67 -37.84 13.31
CA THR A 365 -12.86 -38.29 11.92
C THR A 365 -13.40 -37.14 11.05
N HIS A 366 -12.99 -37.10 9.78
CA HIS A 366 -13.38 -36.03 8.84
C HIS A 366 -13.02 -34.62 9.37
N THR A 367 -11.80 -34.49 9.92
CA THR A 367 -11.22 -33.22 10.38
C THR A 367 -9.84 -33.03 9.74
N PHE A 368 -8.75 -33.37 10.43
CA PHE A 368 -7.38 -33.22 9.92
C PHE A 368 -6.69 -34.57 9.64
N LYS A 369 -5.74 -34.54 8.70
CA LYS A 369 -4.77 -35.59 8.39
C LYS A 369 -3.40 -35.00 8.13
N GLN A 370 -2.37 -35.83 8.25
CA GLN A 370 -0.98 -35.41 8.03
C GLN A 370 -0.67 -35.21 6.54
N ASP A 371 -1.24 -36.05 5.67
CA ASP A 371 -0.99 -36.02 4.23
C ASP A 371 -2.22 -35.55 3.43
N SER A 372 -1.94 -34.98 2.27
CA SER A 372 -2.96 -34.57 1.31
C SER A 372 -3.66 -35.78 0.65
N SER A 373 -4.94 -35.59 0.29
CA SER A 373 -5.68 -36.53 -0.56
C SER A 373 -6.91 -35.87 -1.15
N THR A 374 -7.64 -36.54 -2.04
CA THR A 374 -8.93 -36.05 -2.58
C THR A 374 -10.00 -35.77 -1.50
N ARG A 375 -9.85 -36.31 -0.28
CA ARG A 375 -10.73 -36.03 0.86
C ARG A 375 -10.17 -34.95 1.80
N TYR A 376 -8.86 -34.76 1.83
CA TYR A 376 -8.13 -33.83 2.69
C TYR A 376 -7.26 -32.95 1.78
N ASN A 377 -7.89 -31.94 1.17
CA ASN A 377 -7.29 -31.13 0.11
C ASN A 377 -7.21 -29.63 0.47
N ILE A 378 -7.57 -29.26 1.69
CA ILE A 378 -7.43 -27.90 2.19
C ILE A 378 -6.12 -27.87 2.98
N TRP A 379 -5.10 -27.22 2.42
CA TRP A 379 -3.81 -27.05 3.06
C TRP A 379 -3.93 -26.10 4.26
N ILE A 380 -3.34 -26.50 5.39
CA ILE A 380 -3.14 -25.64 6.57
C ILE A 380 -1.66 -25.43 6.76
N THR A 381 -0.92 -26.54 6.72
CA THR A 381 0.53 -26.62 6.77
C THR A 381 1.02 -27.82 5.96
N ASP A 382 2.32 -27.95 5.74
CA ASP A 382 2.90 -29.09 5.02
C ASP A 382 2.64 -30.43 5.71
N SER A 383 2.38 -30.41 7.02
CA SER A 383 2.05 -31.59 7.84
C SER A 383 0.59 -31.63 8.30
N LEU A 384 -0.29 -30.76 7.79
CA LEU A 384 -1.68 -30.67 8.26
C LEU A 384 -2.65 -30.27 7.14
N TRP A 385 -3.55 -31.20 6.81
CA TRP A 385 -4.55 -31.06 5.74
C TRP A 385 -5.95 -31.25 6.29
N LEU A 386 -6.85 -30.30 5.99
CA LEU A 386 -8.23 -30.29 6.44
C LEU A 386 -9.16 -31.01 5.46
N TYR A 387 -10.15 -31.69 6.01
CA TYR A 387 -11.20 -32.38 5.28
C TYR A 387 -12.03 -31.40 4.44
N LYS A 388 -12.22 -31.70 3.16
CA LYS A 388 -12.80 -30.81 2.14
C LYS A 388 -14.16 -30.18 2.48
N ASN A 389 -14.96 -30.84 3.32
CA ASN A 389 -16.29 -30.36 3.71
C ASN A 389 -16.34 -29.78 5.14
N TYR A 390 -15.20 -29.54 5.79
CA TYR A 390 -15.20 -29.07 7.18
C TYR A 390 -15.80 -27.67 7.36
N GLN A 391 -15.72 -26.81 6.34
CA GLN A 391 -16.36 -25.49 6.34
C GLN A 391 -17.88 -25.56 6.64
N LYS A 392 -18.57 -26.64 6.22
CA LYS A 392 -19.99 -26.87 6.58
C LYS A 392 -20.19 -27.02 8.10
N LYS A 393 -19.21 -27.59 8.81
CA LYS A 393 -19.23 -27.69 10.29
C LYS A 393 -19.00 -26.31 10.94
N ILE A 394 -18.15 -25.47 10.35
CA ILE A 394 -17.94 -24.08 10.79
C ILE A 394 -19.25 -23.30 10.71
N VAL A 395 -19.91 -23.28 9.55
CA VAL A 395 -21.21 -22.59 9.36
C VAL A 395 -22.28 -23.14 10.30
N LYS A 396 -22.34 -24.47 10.48
CA LYS A 396 -23.27 -25.09 11.44
C LYS A 396 -23.01 -24.67 12.89
N ALA A 397 -21.75 -24.53 13.28
CA ALA A 397 -21.36 -24.10 14.61
C ALA A 397 -21.69 -22.61 14.82
N ILE A 398 -21.48 -21.75 13.83
CA ILE A 398 -21.94 -20.35 13.84
C ILE A 398 -23.45 -20.30 13.99
N LYS A 399 -24.20 -21.03 13.17
CA LYS A 399 -25.67 -21.11 13.26
C LYS A 399 -26.15 -21.45 14.67
N LYS A 400 -25.47 -22.36 15.37
CA LYS A 400 -25.84 -22.87 16.68
C LYS A 400 -25.24 -22.12 17.88
N SER A 401 -24.35 -21.16 17.65
CA SER A 401 -23.67 -20.48 18.74
C SER A 401 -24.66 -19.67 19.58
N ALA A 402 -24.48 -19.64 20.90
CA ALA A 402 -25.26 -18.74 21.75
C ALA A 402 -24.96 -17.26 21.44
N PHE A 403 -25.89 -16.38 21.81
CA PHE A 403 -25.63 -14.95 21.90
C PHE A 403 -24.90 -14.60 23.18
N ASN A 404 -24.24 -13.44 23.19
CA ASN A 404 -23.84 -12.81 24.44
C ASN A 404 -25.07 -12.42 25.26
N PRO A 405 -25.04 -12.62 26.59
CA PRO A 405 -26.19 -12.37 27.45
C PRO A 405 -26.53 -10.88 27.54
N LYS A 406 -25.53 -10.00 27.49
CA LYS A 406 -25.70 -8.55 27.58
C LYS A 406 -25.90 -7.92 26.19
N PRO A 407 -26.83 -6.96 26.04
CA PRO A 407 -26.93 -6.12 24.84
C PRO A 407 -25.75 -5.13 24.76
N GLY A 408 -25.56 -4.54 23.58
CA GLY A 408 -24.52 -3.54 23.29
C GLY A 408 -23.38 -4.08 22.44
N TYR A 409 -22.37 -3.23 22.25
CA TYR A 409 -21.22 -3.49 21.40
C TYR A 409 -20.45 -4.75 21.82
N VAL A 410 -20.37 -5.74 20.92
CA VAL A 410 -19.45 -6.87 21.03
C VAL A 410 -18.86 -7.17 19.66
N TYR A 411 -17.54 -6.99 19.54
CA TYR A 411 -16.80 -7.34 18.32
C TYR A 411 -17.00 -8.81 17.98
N SER A 412 -17.41 -9.11 16.75
CA SER A 412 -17.60 -10.48 16.25
C SER A 412 -17.10 -10.67 14.82
N GLY A 413 -16.29 -11.71 14.63
CA GLY A 413 -15.78 -12.08 13.31
C GLY A 413 -16.61 -13.14 12.58
N LEU A 414 -17.72 -13.62 13.17
CA LEU A 414 -18.39 -14.83 12.67
C LEU A 414 -19.05 -14.64 11.30
N LEU A 415 -19.74 -13.52 11.07
CA LEU A 415 -20.35 -13.23 9.76
C LEU A 415 -19.28 -13.18 8.65
N PHE A 416 -18.12 -12.62 8.95
CA PHE A 416 -17.03 -12.46 7.98
C PHE A 416 -16.43 -13.79 7.49
N LEU A 417 -16.66 -14.91 8.20
CA LEU A 417 -16.32 -16.25 7.69
C LEU A 417 -17.30 -16.71 6.59
N MET A 418 -18.50 -16.15 6.52
CA MET A 418 -19.57 -16.54 5.59
C MET A 418 -19.69 -15.60 4.38
N ILE A 419 -19.04 -14.43 4.40
CA ILE A 419 -19.01 -13.49 3.27
C ILE A 419 -18.44 -14.11 1.98
N PRO A 420 -17.33 -14.88 1.99
CA PRO A 420 -16.78 -15.46 0.76
C PRO A 420 -17.79 -16.30 -0.04
N GLU A 421 -18.56 -17.15 0.66
CA GLU A 421 -19.61 -17.98 0.04
C GLU A 421 -20.75 -17.12 -0.52
N PHE A 422 -21.15 -16.07 0.20
CA PHE A 422 -22.14 -15.11 -0.29
C PHE A 422 -21.67 -14.38 -1.56
N VAL A 423 -20.45 -13.85 -1.56
CA VAL A 423 -19.88 -13.16 -2.73
C VAL A 423 -19.83 -14.12 -3.92
N GLN A 424 -19.32 -15.33 -3.73
CA GLN A 424 -19.24 -16.33 -4.80
C GLN A 424 -20.62 -16.67 -5.38
N ARG A 425 -21.65 -16.78 -4.53
CA ARG A 425 -23.03 -17.01 -4.98
C ARG A 425 -23.59 -15.83 -5.77
N MET A 426 -23.21 -14.60 -5.41
CA MET A 426 -23.69 -13.37 -6.04
C MET A 426 -23.01 -13.04 -7.37
N THR A 427 -21.79 -13.52 -7.59
CA THR A 427 -20.94 -13.14 -8.73
C THR A 427 -20.61 -14.32 -9.65
N GLY A 428 -20.73 -15.56 -9.16
CA GLY A 428 -20.27 -16.77 -9.86
C GLY A 428 -18.75 -16.98 -9.81
N LEU A 429 -17.99 -16.06 -9.23
CA LEU A 429 -16.53 -16.11 -9.16
C LEU A 429 -16.05 -16.47 -7.74
N PRO A 430 -14.92 -17.19 -7.58
CA PRO A 430 -14.26 -17.32 -6.29
C PRO A 430 -14.03 -15.96 -5.62
N PHE A 431 -14.19 -15.90 -4.29
CA PHE A 431 -14.13 -14.64 -3.54
C PHE A 431 -12.82 -13.87 -3.76
N ASP A 432 -11.67 -14.53 -3.65
CA ASP A 432 -10.35 -13.94 -3.86
C ASP A 432 -10.15 -13.47 -5.31
N GLU A 433 -10.65 -14.22 -6.29
CA GLU A 433 -10.63 -13.80 -7.69
C GLU A 433 -11.50 -12.55 -7.93
N TYR A 434 -12.72 -12.55 -7.39
CA TYR A 434 -13.64 -11.42 -7.55
C TYR A 434 -13.08 -10.13 -6.95
N VAL A 435 -12.62 -10.17 -5.71
CA VAL A 435 -12.09 -8.98 -5.03
C VAL A 435 -10.85 -8.45 -5.76
N ARG A 436 -9.96 -9.36 -6.18
CA ARG A 436 -8.75 -9.02 -6.91
C ARG A 436 -9.05 -8.34 -8.24
N LYS A 437 -9.96 -8.90 -9.05
CA LYS A 437 -10.34 -8.34 -10.36
C LYS A 437 -11.14 -7.05 -10.24
N THR A 438 -12.01 -6.93 -9.24
CA THR A 438 -12.96 -5.82 -9.12
C THR A 438 -12.33 -4.60 -8.45
N PHE A 439 -11.45 -4.81 -7.46
CA PHE A 439 -10.88 -3.73 -6.67
C PHE A 439 -9.36 -3.65 -6.83
N TYR A 440 -8.62 -4.72 -6.55
CA TYR A 440 -7.16 -4.59 -6.39
C TYR A 440 -6.41 -4.32 -7.69
N ARG A 441 -6.72 -5.04 -8.77
CA ARG A 441 -6.03 -4.89 -10.06
C ARG A 441 -6.31 -3.52 -10.71
N PRO A 442 -7.56 -3.01 -10.75
CA PRO A 442 -7.82 -1.68 -11.28
C PRO A 442 -7.15 -0.55 -10.49
N LEU A 443 -7.02 -0.72 -9.16
CA LEU A 443 -6.25 0.21 -8.32
C LEU A 443 -4.73 0.15 -8.58
N GLY A 444 -4.24 -0.89 -9.25
CA GLY A 444 -2.80 -1.19 -9.38
C GLY A 444 -2.19 -1.79 -8.11
N ALA A 445 -3.00 -2.31 -7.19
CA ALA A 445 -2.61 -2.89 -5.92
C ALA A 445 -2.24 -4.39 -6.05
N TYR A 446 -1.11 -4.67 -6.71
CA TYR A 446 -0.73 -6.03 -7.12
C TYR A 446 -0.36 -6.97 -5.96
N THR A 447 0.15 -6.43 -4.84
CA THR A 447 0.50 -7.21 -3.64
C THR A 447 -0.70 -7.61 -2.79
N LEU A 448 -1.86 -6.94 -2.95
CA LEU A 448 -3.08 -7.32 -2.24
C LEU A 448 -3.58 -8.67 -2.77
N THR A 449 -3.44 -9.71 -1.94
CA THR A 449 -3.87 -11.07 -2.30
C THR A 449 -4.08 -11.95 -1.09
N HIS A 450 -5.01 -12.90 -1.20
CA HIS A 450 -5.00 -14.08 -0.34
C HIS A 450 -3.90 -15.04 -0.81
N ARG A 451 -3.42 -15.91 0.08
CA ARG A 451 -2.41 -16.95 -0.24
C ARG A 451 -1.18 -16.37 -0.97
N PRO A 452 -0.47 -15.39 -0.37
CA PRO A 452 0.63 -14.69 -1.04
C PRO A 452 1.78 -15.62 -1.46
N TYR A 453 1.93 -16.77 -0.82
CA TYR A 453 2.93 -17.79 -1.18
C TYR A 453 2.72 -18.37 -2.59
N GLU A 454 1.54 -18.23 -3.20
CA GLU A 454 1.31 -18.64 -4.60
C GLU A 454 1.96 -17.66 -5.60
N TYR A 455 2.25 -16.45 -5.14
CA TYR A 455 2.60 -15.31 -5.99
C TYR A 455 3.98 -14.73 -5.69
N PHE A 456 4.39 -14.74 -4.42
CA PHE A 456 5.61 -14.09 -3.95
C PHE A 456 6.53 -15.11 -3.27
N PRO A 457 7.86 -14.94 -3.39
CA PRO A 457 8.82 -15.74 -2.62
C PRO A 457 8.63 -15.49 -1.11
N LEU A 458 8.93 -16.49 -0.29
CA LEU A 458 8.67 -16.43 1.16
C LEU A 458 9.49 -15.36 1.87
N ASP A 459 10.69 -15.05 1.38
CA ASP A 459 11.56 -13.99 1.90
C ASP A 459 10.97 -12.58 1.77
N ARG A 460 9.96 -12.39 0.92
CA ARG A 460 9.17 -11.14 0.83
C ARG A 460 7.96 -11.11 1.74
N ILE A 461 7.65 -12.19 2.45
CA ILE A 461 6.50 -12.27 3.34
C ILE A 461 7.01 -12.30 4.77
N VAL A 462 6.51 -11.40 5.61
CA VAL A 462 6.97 -11.31 7.00
C VAL A 462 6.35 -12.48 7.80
N PRO A 463 7.16 -13.28 8.53
CA PRO A 463 6.64 -14.36 9.36
C PRO A 463 5.83 -13.82 10.55
N THR A 464 4.80 -14.55 10.98
CA THR A 464 3.88 -14.08 12.02
C THR A 464 4.16 -14.71 13.38
N GLU A 465 4.01 -16.01 13.57
CA GLU A 465 4.13 -16.65 14.90
C GLU A 465 4.77 -18.04 14.81
N ASN A 466 5.52 -18.44 15.83
CA ASN A 466 5.84 -19.83 16.07
C ASN A 466 4.67 -20.49 16.83
N ASP A 467 3.74 -21.11 16.10
CA ASP A 467 2.52 -21.72 16.66
C ASP A 467 2.85 -23.02 17.38
N THR A 468 2.65 -23.07 18.70
CA THR A 468 3.04 -24.19 19.56
C THR A 468 1.87 -25.09 19.99
N PHE A 469 0.64 -24.84 19.52
CA PHE A 469 -0.56 -25.50 20.07
C PHE A 469 -1.53 -26.05 19.00
N PHE A 470 -1.53 -25.47 17.80
CA PHE A 470 -2.38 -25.92 16.70
C PHE A 470 -1.54 -26.47 15.55
N ARG A 471 -0.76 -25.61 14.88
CA ARG A 471 0.03 -25.97 13.70
C ARG A 471 1.39 -26.62 14.06
N HIS A 472 1.94 -26.31 15.23
CA HIS A 472 3.24 -26.82 15.70
C HIS A 472 4.42 -26.48 14.78
N GLU A 473 4.36 -25.30 14.14
CA GLU A 473 5.38 -24.80 13.21
C GLU A 473 5.35 -23.26 13.16
N GLN A 474 6.32 -22.67 12.45
CA GLN A 474 6.29 -21.24 12.17
C GLN A 474 5.26 -20.92 11.07
N VAL A 475 4.36 -20.00 11.37
CA VAL A 475 3.38 -19.48 10.42
C VAL A 475 4.06 -18.44 9.53
N HIS A 476 4.33 -18.84 8.29
CA HIS A 476 5.00 -18.03 7.28
C HIS A 476 4.32 -18.21 5.92
N GLY A 477 3.83 -17.12 5.31
CA GLY A 477 3.09 -17.17 4.05
C GLY A 477 1.62 -17.59 4.17
N SER A 478 1.28 -18.43 5.17
CA SER A 478 -0.11 -18.78 5.50
C SER A 478 -0.73 -17.80 6.49
N VAL A 479 -2.06 -17.68 6.47
CA VAL A 479 -2.80 -16.80 7.38
C VAL A 479 -2.64 -17.25 8.84
N HIS A 480 -2.39 -16.28 9.71
CA HIS A 480 -2.24 -16.42 11.16
C HIS A 480 -3.52 -16.92 11.84
N ASP A 481 -4.65 -16.29 11.54
CA ASP A 481 -5.97 -16.64 12.07
C ASP A 481 -6.32 -18.09 11.74
N GLU A 482 -6.56 -18.90 12.78
CA GLU A 482 -6.75 -20.34 12.61
C GLU A 482 -8.07 -20.64 11.88
N ASN A 483 -9.10 -19.82 12.10
CA ASN A 483 -10.37 -20.00 11.44
C ASN A 483 -10.27 -19.70 9.93
N ALA A 484 -9.58 -18.62 9.54
CA ALA A 484 -9.30 -18.30 8.14
C ALA A 484 -8.42 -19.37 7.48
N ALA A 485 -7.44 -19.92 8.20
CA ALA A 485 -6.68 -21.07 7.70
C ALA A 485 -7.59 -22.28 7.45
N MET A 486 -8.52 -22.57 8.36
CA MET A 486 -9.53 -23.62 8.19
C MET A 486 -10.58 -23.31 7.11
N MET A 487 -10.67 -22.06 6.64
CA MET A 487 -11.42 -21.68 5.44
C MET A 487 -10.59 -21.83 4.15
N GLY A 488 -9.36 -22.35 4.23
CA GLY A 488 -8.45 -22.52 3.09
C GLY A 488 -7.60 -21.28 2.80
N GLY A 489 -7.43 -20.39 3.77
CA GLY A 489 -6.66 -19.15 3.62
C GLY A 489 -7.40 -18.03 2.88
N VAL A 490 -8.54 -18.33 2.27
CA VAL A 490 -9.40 -17.37 1.56
C VAL A 490 -10.62 -17.07 2.43
N SER A 491 -10.53 -16.02 3.26
CA SER A 491 -11.62 -15.58 4.12
C SER A 491 -11.72 -14.06 4.17
N SER A 492 -12.86 -13.55 4.62
CA SER A 492 -13.04 -12.12 4.87
C SER A 492 -12.77 -11.75 6.33
N ASN A 493 -12.78 -12.69 7.29
CA ASN A 493 -12.43 -12.35 8.68
C ASN A 493 -10.94 -12.02 8.84
N ALA A 494 -10.09 -12.69 8.06
CA ALA A 494 -8.64 -12.57 7.98
C ALA A 494 -8.15 -13.27 6.68
N GLY A 495 -6.86 -13.13 6.34
CA GLY A 495 -6.23 -13.86 5.24
C GLY A 495 -5.85 -13.05 4.01
N LEU A 496 -6.14 -11.74 3.99
CA LEU A 496 -5.54 -10.86 3.01
C LEU A 496 -4.12 -10.49 3.45
N PHE A 497 -3.23 -10.42 2.47
CA PHE A 497 -1.85 -9.98 2.63
C PHE A 497 -1.57 -8.83 1.66
N GLY A 498 -0.53 -8.04 1.96
CA GLY A 498 -0.04 -7.00 1.06
C GLY A 498 1.03 -6.12 1.70
N ASN A 499 1.54 -5.16 0.92
CA ASN A 499 2.44 -4.13 1.43
C ASN A 499 1.69 -2.82 1.74
N ALA A 500 2.37 -1.88 2.42
CA ALA A 500 1.73 -0.63 2.85
C ALA A 500 1.32 0.26 1.66
N ASN A 501 2.11 0.29 0.59
CA ASN A 501 1.83 1.11 -0.59
C ASN A 501 0.53 0.70 -1.29
N ASP A 502 0.30 -0.59 -1.45
CA ASP A 502 -0.90 -1.09 -2.13
C ASP A 502 -2.15 -0.99 -1.26
N LEU A 503 -2.01 -1.14 0.06
CA LEU A 503 -3.11 -0.82 0.97
C LEU A 503 -3.41 0.69 0.95
N ALA A 504 -2.42 1.57 0.76
CA ALA A 504 -2.62 3.01 0.66
C ALA A 504 -3.51 3.38 -0.52
N LYS A 505 -3.38 2.70 -1.67
CA LYS A 505 -4.26 2.93 -2.84
C LYS A 505 -5.73 2.64 -2.53
N LEU A 506 -5.99 1.55 -1.81
CA LEU A 506 -7.35 1.19 -1.39
C LEU A 506 -7.88 2.16 -0.32
N ALA A 507 -7.03 2.55 0.64
CA ALA A 507 -7.39 3.52 1.67
C ALA A 507 -7.63 4.93 1.10
N GLU A 508 -6.87 5.33 0.07
CA GLU A 508 -7.09 6.58 -0.67
C GLU A 508 -8.41 6.54 -1.43
N MET A 509 -8.78 5.40 -2.04
CA MET A 509 -10.11 5.22 -2.63
C MET A 509 -11.23 5.41 -1.59
N TYR A 510 -11.00 5.00 -0.33
CA TYR A 510 -11.95 5.24 0.75
C TYR A 510 -11.98 6.71 1.17
N LEU A 511 -10.82 7.36 1.27
CA LEU A 511 -10.71 8.80 1.58
C LEU A 511 -11.44 9.65 0.54
N GLN A 512 -11.34 9.25 -0.74
CA GLN A 512 -11.99 9.89 -1.88
C GLN A 512 -13.44 9.42 -2.10
N PHE A 513 -14.07 8.81 -1.09
CA PHE A 513 -15.47 8.36 -1.12
C PHE A 513 -15.83 7.56 -2.39
N GLY A 514 -14.95 6.61 -2.72
CA GLY A 514 -15.20 5.60 -3.74
C GLY A 514 -14.63 5.87 -5.12
N THR A 515 -13.84 6.92 -5.32
CA THR A 515 -13.09 7.15 -6.57
C THR A 515 -11.59 6.94 -6.38
N TYR A 516 -10.93 6.42 -7.40
CA TYR A 516 -9.46 6.40 -7.50
C TYR A 516 -9.06 6.09 -8.94
N GLY A 517 -7.96 6.66 -9.43
CA GLY A 517 -7.43 6.38 -10.77
C GLY A 517 -8.37 6.77 -11.90
N GLY A 518 -9.22 7.79 -11.70
CA GLY A 518 -10.22 8.21 -12.68
C GLY A 518 -11.50 7.35 -12.71
N GLN A 519 -11.59 6.31 -11.87
CA GLN A 519 -12.72 5.39 -11.81
C GLN A 519 -13.50 5.52 -10.51
N ARG A 520 -14.83 5.35 -10.57
CA ARG A 520 -15.70 5.15 -9.40
C ARG A 520 -15.92 3.66 -9.15
N PHE A 521 -15.61 3.21 -7.94
CA PHE A 521 -15.81 1.83 -7.48
C PHE A 521 -17.11 1.66 -6.69
N ILE A 522 -17.43 2.64 -5.86
CA ILE A 522 -18.60 2.68 -4.96
C ILE A 522 -19.09 4.13 -4.93
N SER A 523 -20.40 4.36 -4.79
CA SER A 523 -20.94 5.71 -4.65
C SER A 523 -20.55 6.38 -3.33
N ASP A 524 -20.50 7.71 -3.37
CA ASP A 524 -20.29 8.55 -2.19
C ASP A 524 -21.34 8.27 -1.10
N SER A 525 -22.61 8.13 -1.48
CA SER A 525 -23.71 7.83 -0.54
C SER A 525 -23.51 6.51 0.22
N THR A 526 -23.05 5.46 -0.47
CA THR A 526 -22.72 4.19 0.16
C THR A 526 -21.53 4.33 1.12
N PHE A 527 -20.49 5.08 0.75
CA PHE A 527 -19.36 5.32 1.66
C PHE A 527 -19.77 6.09 2.91
N GLN A 528 -20.58 7.14 2.78
CA GLN A 528 -21.10 7.90 3.91
C GLN A 528 -21.92 7.01 4.84
N GLU A 529 -22.77 6.14 4.28
CA GLU A 529 -23.59 5.21 5.06
C GLU A 529 -22.74 4.20 5.85
N PHE A 530 -21.67 3.68 5.25
CA PHE A 530 -20.81 2.69 5.90
C PHE A 530 -19.84 3.30 6.92
N THR A 531 -19.48 4.57 6.77
CA THR A 531 -18.50 5.25 7.64
C THR A 531 -19.12 6.11 8.74
N ARG A 532 -20.43 6.42 8.67
CA ARG A 532 -21.15 7.07 9.77
C ARG A 532 -21.30 6.15 10.98
N CYS A 533 -21.34 6.75 12.17
CA CYS A 533 -21.62 6.02 13.40
C CYS A 533 -23.08 5.53 13.42
N GLN A 534 -23.28 4.23 13.59
CA GLN A 534 -24.60 3.61 13.44
C GLN A 534 -25.45 3.71 14.71
N TYR A 535 -24.81 3.54 15.87
CA TYR A 535 -25.46 3.39 17.17
C TYR A 535 -24.75 4.23 18.25
N CYS A 536 -24.29 5.45 17.89
CA CYS A 536 -23.54 6.32 18.80
C CYS A 536 -24.30 6.63 20.09
N ASN A 537 -25.61 6.86 19.96
CA ASN A 537 -26.52 7.16 21.08
C ASN A 537 -26.70 5.97 22.04
N GLU A 538 -26.30 4.77 21.63
CA GLU A 538 -26.29 3.54 22.45
C GLU A 538 -24.89 3.22 22.98
N GLY A 539 -23.92 4.14 22.81
CA GLY A 539 -22.52 3.93 23.20
C GLY A 539 -21.69 3.10 22.22
N ASN A 540 -22.25 2.73 21.06
CA ASN A 540 -21.53 1.97 20.04
C ASN A 540 -21.02 2.88 18.92
N ARG A 541 -19.72 3.18 19.00
CA ARG A 541 -18.99 4.04 18.07
C ARG A 541 -18.87 3.54 16.63
N ARG A 542 -19.17 2.27 16.33
CA ARG A 542 -18.80 1.63 15.05
C ARG A 542 -19.51 2.23 13.83
N GLY A 543 -18.80 2.22 12.70
CA GLY A 543 -19.41 2.22 11.37
C GLY A 543 -19.83 0.81 10.97
N LEU A 544 -20.32 0.64 9.74
CA LEU A 544 -20.60 -0.68 9.19
C LEU A 544 -19.30 -1.33 8.76
N GLY A 545 -18.83 -2.32 9.53
CA GLY A 545 -17.54 -2.97 9.35
C GLY A 545 -16.34 -2.14 9.82
N PHE A 546 -16.37 -0.81 9.67
CA PHE A 546 -15.29 0.08 10.07
C PHE A 546 -15.23 0.35 11.59
N ASP A 547 -14.00 0.45 12.07
CA ASP A 547 -13.65 1.03 13.36
C ASP A 547 -13.70 2.58 13.26
N LYS A 548 -13.96 3.27 14.38
CA LYS A 548 -14.06 4.73 14.52
C LYS A 548 -13.48 5.13 15.88
N PRO A 549 -13.06 6.40 16.11
CA PRO A 549 -12.56 6.83 17.41
C PRO A 549 -13.56 6.54 18.53
N LEU A 550 -13.08 6.42 19.76
CA LEU A 550 -13.98 6.35 20.92
C LEU A 550 -14.86 7.60 20.97
N ILE A 551 -16.10 7.45 21.45
CA ILE A 551 -17.02 8.58 21.65
C ILE A 551 -16.40 9.59 22.60
N GLU A 552 -15.82 9.08 23.69
CA GLU A 552 -14.97 9.83 24.61
C GLU A 552 -13.56 9.27 24.53
N TYR A 553 -12.59 10.15 24.28
CA TYR A 553 -11.19 9.74 24.19
C TYR A 553 -10.69 9.19 25.53
N ASP A 554 -10.05 8.03 25.48
CA ASP A 554 -9.32 7.44 26.61
C ASP A 554 -7.93 7.01 26.16
N PRO A 555 -6.84 7.61 26.66
CA PRO A 555 -5.48 7.29 26.24
C PRO A 555 -5.06 5.83 26.53
N LYS A 556 -5.76 5.12 27.42
CA LYS A 556 -5.45 3.72 27.75
C LYS A 556 -6.08 2.72 26.78
N THR A 557 -7.23 3.06 26.20
CA THR A 557 -8.03 2.13 25.39
C THR A 557 -8.23 2.59 23.95
N SER A 558 -7.94 3.85 23.64
CA SER A 558 -7.99 4.39 22.28
C SER A 558 -6.92 3.75 21.40
N SER A 559 -7.33 3.28 20.23
CA SER A 559 -6.42 2.76 19.21
C SER A 559 -5.86 3.84 18.29
N VAL A 560 -6.26 5.10 18.50
CA VAL A 560 -5.94 6.26 17.68
C VAL A 560 -5.60 7.48 18.53
N SER A 561 -4.97 8.47 17.89
CA SER A 561 -4.68 9.79 18.46
C SER A 561 -5.93 10.52 18.97
N ALA A 562 -5.77 11.38 19.98
CA ALA A 562 -6.81 12.31 20.42
C ALA A 562 -7.19 13.35 19.35
N GLU A 563 -6.26 13.64 18.43
CA GLU A 563 -6.46 14.59 17.33
C GLU A 563 -7.21 13.98 16.15
N ALA A 564 -7.45 12.66 16.17
CA ALA A 564 -8.21 12.00 15.11
C ALA A 564 -9.66 12.50 15.09
N SER A 565 -10.13 12.96 13.94
CA SER A 565 -11.45 13.55 13.83
C SER A 565 -12.55 12.50 14.08
N PRO A 566 -13.73 12.88 14.58
CA PRO A 566 -14.86 11.95 14.72
C PRO A 566 -15.32 11.33 13.38
N ALA A 567 -15.05 12.00 12.26
CA ALA A 567 -15.33 11.49 10.92
C ALA A 567 -14.40 10.34 10.52
N SER A 568 -13.22 10.27 11.12
CA SER A 568 -12.21 9.27 10.79
C SER A 568 -12.66 7.83 11.07
N PHE A 569 -12.03 6.89 10.37
CA PHE A 569 -12.36 5.48 10.42
C PHE A 569 -11.19 4.61 9.96
N GLY A 570 -11.24 3.32 10.28
CA GLY A 570 -10.20 2.38 9.85
C GLY A 570 -10.40 0.99 10.43
N HIS A 571 -9.31 0.26 10.62
CA HIS A 571 -9.34 -1.02 11.33
C HIS A 571 -7.95 -1.42 11.83
N SER A 572 -7.91 -2.22 12.90
CA SER A 572 -6.69 -2.88 13.37
C SER A 572 -6.67 -4.39 13.08
N GLY A 573 -5.48 -4.94 12.89
CA GLY A 573 -5.21 -6.35 12.68
C GLY A 573 -4.46 -6.95 13.87
N TYR A 574 -4.83 -8.16 14.25
CA TYR A 574 -4.24 -8.86 15.40
C TYR A 574 -2.74 -9.09 15.25
N THR A 575 -2.24 -9.24 14.02
CA THR A 575 -0.83 -9.46 13.68
C THR A 575 0.06 -8.24 13.90
N GLY A 576 -0.53 -7.06 14.13
CA GLY A 576 0.18 -5.78 14.31
C GLY A 576 -0.17 -4.72 13.27
N THR A 577 -0.92 -5.09 12.24
CA THR A 577 -1.32 -4.19 11.15
C THR A 577 -2.43 -3.21 11.55
N PHE A 578 -2.49 -2.09 10.87
CA PHE A 578 -3.39 -0.99 11.15
C PHE A 578 -3.46 -0.06 9.94
N PHE A 579 -4.65 0.42 9.62
CA PHE A 579 -4.80 1.60 8.78
C PHE A 579 -5.90 2.50 9.33
N TRP A 580 -5.77 3.79 9.04
CA TRP A 580 -6.72 4.81 9.42
C TRP A 580 -6.84 5.86 8.31
N VAL A 581 -8.06 6.31 8.10
CA VAL A 581 -8.44 7.34 7.12
C VAL A 581 -9.12 8.45 7.89
N ASP A 582 -8.68 9.68 7.70
CA ASP A 582 -9.31 10.87 8.26
C ASP A 582 -9.73 11.82 7.13
N PRO A 583 -11.01 11.79 6.71
CA PRO A 583 -11.55 12.69 5.70
C PRO A 583 -11.42 14.17 6.05
N THR A 584 -11.49 14.52 7.34
CA THR A 584 -11.41 15.92 7.79
C THR A 584 -10.05 16.53 7.46
N TYR A 585 -9.00 15.73 7.53
CA TYR A 585 -7.62 16.16 7.31
C TYR A 585 -7.01 15.63 6.02
N HIS A 586 -7.79 14.97 5.15
CA HIS A 586 -7.30 14.28 3.94
C HIS A 586 -6.08 13.38 4.22
N LEU A 587 -6.17 12.56 5.26
CA LEU A 587 -5.06 11.79 5.79
C LEU A 587 -5.29 10.28 5.67
N VAL A 588 -4.29 9.57 5.17
CA VAL A 588 -4.17 8.10 5.28
C VAL A 588 -2.94 7.77 6.12
N TYR A 589 -3.13 6.94 7.15
CA TYR A 589 -2.07 6.41 7.99
C TYR A 589 -2.10 4.89 7.96
N ILE A 590 -1.00 4.26 7.57
CA ILE A 590 -0.80 2.81 7.61
C ILE A 590 0.37 2.50 8.54
N PHE A 591 0.18 1.51 9.40
CA PHE A 591 1.21 0.95 10.26
C PHE A 591 1.14 -0.57 10.21
N PHE A 592 2.25 -1.20 9.86
CA PHE A 592 2.41 -2.64 9.95
C PHE A 592 3.52 -3.01 10.93
N SER A 593 3.33 -4.10 11.65
CA SER A 593 4.38 -4.78 12.39
C SER A 593 4.06 -6.27 12.43
N ASN A 594 5.04 -7.07 12.81
CA ASN A 594 4.91 -8.48 13.10
C ASN A 594 4.88 -8.73 14.61
N ARG A 595 4.00 -8.01 15.33
CA ARG A 595 3.96 -8.03 16.81
C ARG A 595 3.68 -9.39 17.42
N VAL A 596 3.08 -10.30 16.67
CA VAL A 596 2.82 -11.67 17.12
C VAL A 596 4.04 -12.59 16.95
N TYR A 597 5.17 -12.07 16.47
CA TYR A 597 6.41 -12.81 16.35
C TYR A 597 7.28 -12.66 17.60
N PRO A 598 7.85 -13.75 18.15
CA PRO A 598 7.59 -15.15 17.81
C PRO A 598 6.31 -15.69 18.47
N THR A 599 5.69 -14.93 19.38
CA THR A 599 4.52 -15.34 20.14
C THR A 599 3.44 -14.26 20.17
N ARG A 600 2.16 -14.68 20.04
CA ARG A 600 1.00 -13.80 20.18
C ARG A 600 0.83 -13.14 21.55
N LEU A 601 1.58 -13.57 22.56
CA LEU A 601 1.53 -13.04 23.93
C LEU A 601 2.19 -11.66 24.05
N SER A 602 2.92 -11.22 23.03
CA SER A 602 3.56 -9.91 22.98
C SER A 602 2.54 -8.77 23.00
N THR A 603 2.64 -7.92 24.02
CA THR A 603 1.77 -6.75 24.25
C THR A 603 2.51 -5.40 24.12
N GLY A 604 3.79 -5.41 23.77
CA GLY A 604 4.63 -4.20 23.72
C GLY A 604 4.07 -3.08 22.85
N ILE A 605 3.46 -3.42 21.72
CA ILE A 605 2.79 -2.44 20.84
C ILE A 605 1.70 -1.63 21.56
N TYR A 606 0.98 -2.25 22.50
CA TYR A 606 -0.08 -1.59 23.28
C TYR A 606 0.50 -0.86 24.49
N ASN A 607 1.42 -1.50 25.23
CA ASN A 607 2.01 -0.91 26.44
C ASN A 607 2.78 0.38 26.13
N LEU A 608 3.43 0.44 24.96
CA LEU A 608 4.16 1.62 24.49
C LEU A 608 3.29 2.60 23.70
N ASN A 609 2.00 2.29 23.52
CA ASN A 609 1.02 3.05 22.75
C ASN A 609 1.52 3.45 21.35
N VAL A 610 2.18 2.54 20.64
CA VAL A 610 2.99 2.86 19.45
C VAL A 610 2.17 3.52 18.35
N ARG A 611 1.00 2.96 18.02
CA ARG A 611 0.16 3.44 16.91
C ARG A 611 -0.41 4.85 17.18
N PRO A 612 -1.07 5.12 18.34
CA PRO A 612 -1.53 6.48 18.64
C PRO A 612 -0.40 7.49 18.72
N ARG A 613 0.78 7.13 19.26
CA ARG A 613 1.93 8.06 19.32
C ARG A 613 2.49 8.43 17.96
N ILE A 614 2.55 7.47 17.04
CA ILE A 614 2.92 7.75 15.64
C ILE A 614 1.85 8.65 15.01
N GLN A 615 0.58 8.34 15.23
CA GLN A 615 -0.52 9.15 14.71
C GLN A 615 -0.52 10.58 15.27
N ASP A 616 -0.21 10.78 16.56
CA ASP A 616 -0.02 12.10 17.17
C ASP A 616 1.11 12.87 16.49
N ALA A 617 2.24 12.21 16.21
CA ALA A 617 3.36 12.84 15.50
C ALA A 617 2.96 13.28 14.09
N ILE A 618 2.16 12.46 13.40
CA ILE A 618 1.59 12.80 12.09
C ILE A 618 0.75 14.07 12.20
N TYR A 619 -0.23 14.12 13.10
CA TYR A 619 -1.09 15.30 13.28
C TYR A 619 -0.31 16.56 13.67
N LYS A 620 0.62 16.45 14.62
CA LYS A 620 1.44 17.58 15.08
C LYS A 620 2.31 18.18 13.98
N SER A 621 2.64 17.42 12.95
CA SER A 621 3.44 17.92 11.82
C SER A 621 2.70 18.94 10.93
N PHE A 622 1.36 19.05 11.03
CA PHE A 622 0.59 20.02 10.24
C PHE A 622 -0.48 20.82 11.01
N ILE A 623 -0.98 20.36 12.16
CA ILE A 623 -2.01 21.08 12.92
C ILE A 623 -1.47 22.34 13.62
N ASN A 624 -0.23 22.30 14.14
CA ASN A 624 0.33 23.38 14.95
C ASN A 624 0.99 24.51 14.13
N LYS A 625 0.58 24.70 12.88
CA LYS A 625 0.98 25.84 12.04
C LYS A 625 -0.12 26.89 12.05
N SER A 626 -0.22 27.61 13.16
CA SER A 626 -1.01 28.85 13.32
C SER A 626 -0.12 29.98 13.78
#